data_AF-A0A7K2MKG6-F1
#
_entry.id   AF-A0A7K2MKG6-F1
#
_cell.length_a   1.000
_cell.length_b   1.000
_cell.length_c   1.000
_cell.angle_alpha   90.00
_cell.angle_beta   90.00
_cell.angle_gamma   90.00
#
_symmetry.space_group_name_H-M   'P 1'
#
loop_
_entity.id
_entity.type
_entity.pdbx_description
1 polymer ?
#
loop_
_entity_poly.entity_id
_entity_poly.type
_entity_poly.pdbx_seq_one_letter_code
_entity_poly.pdbx_strand_id
1 'polypeptide(L)'
;EEEVKKLIETAHNEAWEILVENRDVLDNLVLALLEKETLGKEEIAEIFSQIVKRPSRPAWTGSSRRTPSTRPPVLSPKELALTNGANGATAAISTTKSTTVDPAPAPERAPEDRPES
;
A
#
# COMPACT_ATOMS: atom_id res chain seq x y z
N GLU A 1 21.63 2.18 -16.84
CA GLU A 1 21.43 0.75 -16.51
C GLU A 1 21.94 0.39 -15.11
N GLU A 2 23.08 0.94 -14.67
CA GLU A 2 23.65 0.67 -13.34
C GLU A 2 22.73 1.05 -12.16
N GLU A 3 22.04 2.19 -12.22
CA GLU A 3 21.12 2.60 -11.15
C GLU A 3 19.95 1.64 -10.96
N VAL A 4 19.40 1.11 -12.06
CA VAL A 4 18.30 0.12 -12.02
C VAL A 4 18.79 -1.18 -11.40
N LYS A 5 19.98 -1.63 -11.81
CA LYS A 5 20.60 -2.83 -11.25
C LYS A 5 20.84 -2.68 -9.74
N LYS A 6 21.43 -1.57 -9.31
CA LYS A 6 21.66 -1.27 -7.89
C LYS A 6 20.36 -1.25 -7.08
N LEU A 7 19.28 -0.69 -7.63
CA LEU A 7 17.99 -0.68 -6.96
C LEU A 7 17.42 -2.09 -6.77
N ILE A 8 17.52 -2.94 -7.81
CA ILE A 8 17.07 -4.33 -7.75
C ILE A 8 17.90 -5.13 -6.74
N GLU A 9 19.23 -5.00 -6.77
CA GLU A 9 20.12 -5.70 -5.83
C GLU A 9 19.84 -5.29 -4.38
N THR A 10 19.61 -4.00 -4.13
CA THR A 10 19.24 -3.51 -2.80
C THR A 10 17.92 -4.13 -2.34
N ALA A 11 16.90 -4.16 -3.21
CA ALA A 11 15.61 -4.77 -2.91
C ALA A 11 15.72 -6.29 -2.69
N HIS A 12 16.59 -6.97 -3.43
CA HIS A 12 16.81 -8.41 -3.29
C HIS A 12 17.49 -8.74 -1.96
N ASN A 13 18.52 -7.98 -1.56
CA ASN A 13 19.15 -8.13 -0.25
C ASN A 13 18.15 -7.86 0.88
N GLU A 14 17.35 -6.79 0.78
CA GLU A 14 16.29 -6.49 1.76
C GLU A 14 15.30 -7.65 1.88
N ALA A 15 14.87 -8.25 0.75
CA ALA A 15 13.99 -9.40 0.76
C ALA A 15 14.66 -10.64 1.40
N TRP A 16 15.93 -10.90 1.09
CA TRP A 16 16.69 -12.00 1.70
C TRP A 16 16.80 -11.84 3.21
N GLU A 17 17.11 -10.64 3.70
CA GLU A 17 17.16 -10.36 5.14
C GLU A 17 15.82 -10.63 5.82
N ILE A 18 14.70 -10.19 5.23
CA ILE A 18 13.35 -10.44 5.76
C ILE A 18 13.05 -11.94 5.89
N LEU A 19 13.46 -12.74 4.89
CA LEU A 19 13.26 -14.19 4.90
C LEU A 19 14.09 -14.87 6.00
N VAL A 20 15.34 -14.42 6.21
CA VAL A 20 16.21 -14.96 7.26
C VAL A 20 15.71 -14.56 8.65
N GLU A 21 15.31 -13.30 8.84
CA GLU A 21 14.75 -12.80 10.10
C GLU A 21 13.48 -13.54 10.52
N ASN A 22 12.69 -14.01 9.57
CA ASN A 22 11.44 -14.73 9.82
C ASN A 22 11.53 -16.24 9.47
N ARG A 23 12.74 -16.80 9.47
CA ARG A 23 12.99 -18.19 9.05
C ARG A 23 12.19 -19.21 9.88
N ASP A 24 12.08 -18.97 11.18
CA ASP A 24 11.35 -19.85 12.11
C ASP A 24 9.84 -19.88 11.79
N VAL A 25 9.27 -18.75 11.38
CA VAL A 25 7.86 -18.67 10.94
C VAL A 25 7.66 -19.48 9.65
N LEU A 26 8.62 -19.41 8.72
CA LEU A 26 8.59 -20.18 7.48
C LEU A 26 8.80 -21.68 7.73
N ASP A 27 9.62 -22.07 8.72
CA ASP A 27 9.75 -23.48 9.13
C ASP A 27 8.43 -24.02 9.67
N ASN A 28 7.74 -23.25 10.52
CA ASN A 28 6.42 -23.63 11.02
C ASN A 28 5.39 -23.76 9.89
N LEU A 29 5.43 -22.89 8.89
CA LEU A 29 4.59 -23.00 7.70
C LEU A 29 4.84 -24.32 6.95
N VAL A 30 6.12 -24.68 6.74
CA VAL A 30 6.49 -25.91 6.04
C VAL A 30 6.08 -27.14 6.83
N LEU A 31 6.29 -27.16 8.15
CA LEU A 31 5.83 -28.26 9.01
C LEU A 31 4.32 -28.47 8.92
N ALA A 32 3.54 -27.38 8.95
CA ALA A 32 2.09 -27.45 8.81
C ALA A 32 1.66 -27.95 7.42
N LEU A 33 2.37 -27.55 6.36
CA LEU A 33 2.13 -28.06 5.00
C LEU A 33 2.50 -29.54 4.84
N LEU A 34 3.53 -30.02 5.53
CA LEU A 34 3.89 -31.44 5.52
C LEU A 34 2.81 -32.31 6.19
N GLU A 35 2.12 -31.77 7.19
CA GLU A 35 1.04 -32.49 7.89
C GLU A 35 -0.28 -32.47 7.10
N LYS A 36 -0.64 -31.33 6.51
CA LYS A 36 -1.97 -31.10 5.93
C LYS A 36 -2.00 -31.07 4.40
N GLU A 37 -0.84 -31.08 3.75
CA GLU A 37 -0.60 -30.90 2.30
C GLU A 37 -1.03 -29.54 1.73
N THR A 38 -2.05 -28.91 2.31
CA THR A 38 -2.61 -27.62 1.94
C THR A 38 -3.03 -26.85 3.19
N LEU A 39 -3.00 -25.51 3.12
CA LEU A 39 -3.43 -24.65 4.22
C LEU A 39 -4.46 -23.63 3.71
N GLY A 40 -5.49 -23.40 4.53
CA GLY A 40 -6.46 -22.33 4.33
C GLY A 40 -5.92 -20.95 4.72
N LYS A 41 -6.68 -19.91 4.40
CA LYS A 41 -6.30 -18.51 4.67
C LYS A 41 -6.15 -18.24 6.16
N GLU A 42 -7.05 -18.77 6.98
CA GLU A 42 -7.10 -18.56 8.42
C GLU A 42 -5.89 -19.21 9.11
N GLU A 43 -5.53 -20.42 8.68
CA GLU A 43 -4.37 -21.16 9.19
C GLU A 43 -3.05 -20.44 8.85
N ILE A 44 -2.93 -19.94 7.62
CA ILE A 44 -1.76 -19.15 7.22
C ILE A 44 -1.67 -17.85 8.04
N ALA A 45 -2.81 -17.20 8.29
CA ALA A 45 -2.84 -15.96 9.08
C ALA A 45 -2.39 -16.19 10.53
N GLU A 46 -2.74 -17.35 11.13
CA GLU A 46 -2.27 -17.74 12.45
C GLU A 46 -0.75 -17.93 12.48
N ILE A 47 -0.21 -18.67 11.51
CA ILE A 47 1.24 -18.90 11.39
C ILE A 47 1.98 -17.56 11.21
N PHE A 48 1.45 -16.67 10.37
CA PHE A 48 2.05 -15.37 10.08
C PHE A 48 1.85 -14.32 11.17
N SER A 49 1.13 -14.63 12.26
CA SER A 49 0.93 -13.71 13.39
C SER A 49 2.24 -13.29 14.07
N GLN A 50 3.27 -14.13 13.97
CA GLN A 50 4.58 -13.90 14.58
C GLN A 50 5.56 -13.13 13.68
N ILE A 51 5.17 -12.73 12.46
CA ILE A 51 6.05 -12.00 11.54
C ILE A 51 6.45 -10.64 12.13
N VAL A 52 7.76 -10.39 12.17
CA VAL A 52 8.31 -9.08 12.54
C VAL A 52 8.33 -8.19 11.31
N LYS A 53 7.49 -7.15 11.31
CA LYS A 53 7.39 -6.21 10.18
C LYS A 53 8.53 -5.18 10.24
N ARG A 54 9.26 -5.04 9.14
CA ARG A 54 10.23 -3.94 8.92
C ARG A 54 9.53 -2.57 9.01
N PRO A 55 10.26 -1.50 9.37
CA PRO A 55 9.71 -0.15 9.39
C PRO A 55 9.19 0.25 8.00
N SER A 56 8.09 1.01 7.99
CA SER A 56 7.51 1.48 6.73
C SER A 56 8.50 2.39 6.00
N ARG A 57 8.71 2.10 4.71
CA ARG A 57 9.56 2.93 3.86
C ARG A 57 8.99 4.36 3.82
N PRO A 58 9.82 5.40 3.96
CA PRO A 58 9.36 6.78 3.82
C PRO A 58 8.73 7.01 2.44
N ALA A 59 7.83 7.99 2.36
CA ALA A 59 7.21 8.37 1.10
C ALA A 59 8.26 8.69 0.04
N TRP A 60 8.14 8.08 -1.14
CA TRP A 60 9.04 8.36 -2.25
C TRP A 60 8.74 9.74 -2.83
N THR A 61 9.64 10.70 -2.61
CA THR A 61 9.49 12.08 -3.11
C THR A 61 10.08 12.27 -4.51
N GLY A 62 10.61 11.20 -5.14
CA GLY A 62 11.27 11.26 -6.45
C GLY A 62 12.65 11.94 -6.44
N SER A 63 13.07 12.52 -5.32
CA SER A 63 14.38 13.16 -5.15
C SER A 63 14.68 13.35 -3.67
N SER A 64 15.94 13.11 -3.28
CA SER A 64 16.43 13.38 -1.92
C SER A 64 16.32 14.85 -1.49
N ARG A 65 16.14 15.79 -2.43
CA ARG A 65 16.03 17.23 -2.16
C ARG A 65 14.60 17.72 -1.96
N ARG A 66 13.59 16.88 -2.19
CA ARG A 66 12.19 17.28 -2.13
C ARG A 66 11.61 17.02 -0.75
N THR A 67 11.13 18.05 -0.08
CA THR A 67 10.38 17.98 1.17
C THR A 67 8.88 17.98 0.89
N PRO A 68 8.10 17.03 1.44
CA PRO A 68 6.64 17.07 1.34
C PRO A 68 6.07 18.36 1.95
N SER A 69 5.05 18.94 1.31
CA SER A 69 4.36 20.12 1.84
C SER A 69 3.55 19.77 3.07
N THR A 70 3.65 20.60 4.12
CA THR A 70 2.81 20.53 5.32
C THR A 70 1.53 21.36 5.21
N ARG A 71 1.34 22.12 4.12
CA ARG A 71 0.11 22.88 3.89
C ARG A 71 -1.07 21.92 3.71
N PRO A 72 -2.20 22.16 4.40
CA PRO A 72 -3.38 21.32 4.24
C PRO A 72 -3.95 21.45 2.81
N PRO A 73 -4.75 20.45 2.36
CA PRO A 73 -5.54 20.59 1.14
C PRO A 73 -6.40 21.85 1.16
N VAL A 74 -6.61 22.45 -0.02
CA VAL A 74 -7.57 23.56 -0.14
C VAL A 74 -8.97 23.06 0.13
N LEU A 75 -9.76 23.83 0.88
CA LEU A 75 -11.16 23.50 1.12
C LEU A 75 -11.94 23.65 -0.19
N SER A 76 -12.68 22.62 -0.55
CA SER A 76 -13.64 22.68 -1.65
C SER A 76 -14.79 23.64 -1.29
N PRO A 77 -15.49 24.20 -2.30
CA PRO A 77 -16.66 25.04 -2.06
C PRO A 77 -17.74 24.36 -1.19
N LYS A 78 -17.89 23.04 -1.30
CA LYS A 78 -18.81 22.25 -0.47
C LYS A 78 -18.38 22.25 0.99
N GLU A 79 -17.10 22.03 1.27
CA GLU A 79 -16.57 22.05 2.64
C GLU A 79 -16.66 23.45 3.26
N LEU A 80 -16.43 24.51 2.48
CA LEU A 80 -16.60 25.90 2.93
C LEU A 80 -18.06 26.24 3.26
N ALA A 81 -19.02 25.74 2.48
CA ALA A 81 -20.44 25.95 2.76
C ALA A 81 -20.88 25.31 4.09
N LEU A 82 -20.24 24.20 4.50
CA LEU A 82 -20.48 23.56 5.79
C LEU A 82 -19.81 24.29 6.97
N THR A 83 -18.74 25.06 6.75
CA THR A 83 -18.00 25.74 7.84
C THR A 83 -18.48 27.17 8.14
N ASN A 84 -19.29 27.79 7.26
CA ASN A 84 -19.81 29.16 7.40
C ASN A 84 -20.71 29.42 8.63
N GLY A 85 -20.90 28.43 9.53
CA GLY A 85 -21.64 28.55 10.79
C GLY A 85 -20.85 28.22 12.07
N ALA A 86 -19.56 27.85 11.98
CA ALA A 86 -18.75 27.47 13.15
C ALA A 86 -17.51 28.37 13.28
N ASN A 87 -17.63 29.43 14.08
CA ASN A 87 -16.49 30.24 14.50
C ASN A 87 -15.49 29.40 15.31
N GLY A 88 -14.27 29.28 14.79
CA GLY A 88 -13.04 29.12 15.57
C GLY A 88 -12.92 27.87 16.45
N ALA A 89 -12.76 26.70 15.84
CA ALA A 89 -12.11 25.57 16.51
C ALA A 89 -11.16 24.87 15.53
N THR A 90 -9.87 24.89 15.85
CA THR A 90 -8.83 24.08 15.24
C THR A 90 -9.15 22.60 15.44
N ALA A 91 -9.94 22.03 14.52
CA ALA A 91 -10.12 20.59 14.43
C ALA A 91 -8.89 20.02 13.71
N ALA A 92 -7.88 19.62 14.48
CA ALA A 92 -6.88 18.69 14.02
C ALA A 92 -7.59 17.38 13.62
N ILE A 93 -7.92 17.24 12.33
CA ILE A 93 -8.45 15.99 11.80
C ILE A 93 -7.29 14.99 11.82
N SER A 94 -7.31 14.13 12.82
CA SER A 94 -6.45 12.96 12.93
C SER A 94 -6.51 12.17 11.64
N THR A 95 -5.33 11.88 11.10
CA THR A 95 -5.12 11.04 9.92
C THR A 95 -5.66 9.63 10.16
N THR A 96 -6.94 9.39 9.92
CA THR A 96 -7.46 8.05 9.65
C THR A 96 -7.17 7.73 8.19
N LYS A 97 -6.13 6.94 8.01
CA LYS A 97 -5.68 6.31 6.78
C LYS A 97 -6.84 5.52 6.16
N SER A 98 -7.58 6.12 5.22
CA SER A 98 -8.52 5.41 4.36
C SER A 98 -7.85 5.18 3.00
N THR A 99 -7.05 4.11 2.92
CA THR A 99 -6.67 3.49 1.65
C THR A 99 -7.68 2.37 1.40
N THR A 100 -8.81 2.71 0.83
CA THR A 100 -9.65 1.77 0.08
C THR A 100 -9.58 2.20 -1.37
N VAL A 101 -8.64 1.58 -2.10
CA VAL A 101 -8.66 1.59 -3.56
C VAL A 101 -9.73 0.57 -3.94
N ASP A 102 -10.96 1.03 -4.17
CA ASP A 102 -11.91 0.27 -4.97
C ASP A 102 -11.47 0.38 -6.45
N PRO A 103 -11.37 -0.73 -7.20
CA PRO A 103 -11.17 -0.67 -8.63
C PRO A 103 -12.47 -0.20 -9.29
N ALA A 104 -12.45 0.99 -9.88
CA ALA A 104 -13.55 1.48 -10.72
C ALA A 104 -13.75 0.56 -11.95
N PRO A 105 -15.00 0.27 -12.37
CA PRO A 105 -15.26 -0.52 -13.56
C PRO A 105 -14.93 0.30 -14.83
N ALA A 106 -14.24 -0.34 -15.78
CA ALA A 106 -13.90 0.24 -17.07
C ALA A 106 -15.18 0.60 -17.86
N PRO A 107 -15.25 1.77 -18.53
CA PRO A 107 -16.36 2.06 -19.43
C PRO A 107 -16.24 1.20 -20.70
N GLU A 108 -17.27 0.39 -20.92
CA GLU A 108 -17.52 -0.43 -22.10
C GLU A 108 -17.52 0.43 -23.36
N ARG A 109 -16.63 0.13 -24.32
CA ARG A 109 -16.56 0.79 -25.62
C ARG A 109 -17.69 0.25 -26.50
N ALA A 110 -18.61 1.13 -26.90
CA ALA A 110 -19.64 0.83 -27.89
C ALA A 110 -19.02 0.40 -29.24
N PRO A 111 -19.66 -0.50 -30.00
CA PRO A 111 -19.16 -0.92 -31.31
C PRO A 111 -19.36 0.20 -32.35
N GLU A 112 -18.26 0.69 -32.88
CA GLU A 112 -18.20 1.64 -34.01
C GLU A 112 -18.54 0.88 -35.30
N ASP A 113 -19.68 1.22 -35.90
CA ASP A 113 -20.17 0.68 -37.16
C ASP A 113 -19.36 1.30 -38.32
N ARG A 114 -18.56 0.48 -39.02
CA ARG A 114 -17.65 0.92 -40.09
C ARG A 114 -18.31 0.66 -41.44
N PRO A 115 -18.73 1.67 -42.22
CA PRO A 115 -19.19 1.44 -43.59
C PRO A 115 -17.99 1.18 -44.52
N GLU A 116 -18.08 0.11 -45.30
CA GLU A 116 -17.16 -0.23 -46.38
C GLU A 116 -17.25 0.79 -47.54
N SER A 117 -16.10 1.19 -48.07
CA SER A 117 -15.91 1.71 -49.44
C SER A 117 -14.49 1.46 -49.89
#